data_AF-A0AAU1UDX0-F1
#
_entry.id   AF-A0AAU1UDX0-F1
#
_cell.length_a   1.000
_cell.length_b   1.000
_cell.length_c   1.000
_cell.angle_alpha   90.00
_cell.angle_beta   90.00
_cell.angle_gamma   90.00
#
_symmetry.space_group_name_H-M   'P 1'
#
loop_
_entity.id
_entity.type
_entity.pdbx_description
1 polymer ?
#
loop_
_entity_poly.entity_id
_entity_poly.type
_entity_poly.pdbx_seq_one_letter_code
_entity_poly.pdbx_strand_id
1 'polypeptide(L)'
;MPARPARPTRSVIGAARTRPCTLVVCRGCCCGNTAKYPGYDHAWQLERLRAAAAASGGAVAVRVTDCLGPCDQANVMVVQPSGEGRRRGGRPAWVGWSMGDDATDEILRWAEAGGPGIAAAPAALELQFIETPGERTRRRTRR
;
A
#
# COMPACT_ATOMS: atom_id res chain seq x y z
N MET A 1 -17.95 42.98 -22.63
CA MET A 1 -17.05 41.92 -22.09
C MET A 1 -17.88 40.66 -21.88
N PRO A 2 -17.63 39.54 -22.57
CA PRO A 2 -18.40 38.33 -22.30
C PRO A 2 -17.96 37.73 -20.95
N ALA A 3 -18.94 37.43 -20.10
CA ALA A 3 -18.72 36.79 -18.81
C ALA A 3 -18.19 35.37 -18.99
N ARG A 4 -17.14 35.01 -18.23
CA ARG A 4 -16.57 33.65 -18.20
C ARG A 4 -17.57 32.68 -17.55
N PRO A 5 -17.84 31.50 -18.14
CA PRO A 5 -18.68 30.51 -17.48
C PRO A 5 -17.98 29.94 -16.24
N ALA A 6 -18.73 29.80 -15.15
CA ALA A 6 -18.24 29.26 -13.89
C ALA A 6 -17.88 27.76 -14.04
N ARG A 7 -16.70 27.39 -13.54
CA ARG A 7 -16.19 26.02 -13.55
C ARG A 7 -16.91 25.20 -12.47
N PRO A 8 -17.49 24.03 -12.77
CA PRO A 8 -18.18 23.24 -11.76
C PRO A 8 -17.18 22.79 -10.67
N THR A 9 -17.50 23.11 -9.42
CA THR A 9 -16.74 22.67 -8.24
C THR A 9 -17.03 21.19 -8.01
N ARG A 10 -16.15 20.33 -8.55
CA ARG A 10 -16.15 18.91 -8.22
C ARG A 10 -15.91 18.77 -6.72
N SER A 11 -16.93 18.38 -5.95
CA SER A 11 -16.84 18.24 -4.50
C SER A 11 -15.71 17.27 -4.13
N VAL A 12 -14.68 17.82 -3.48
CA VAL A 12 -13.50 17.10 -2.95
C VAL A 12 -13.91 15.98 -1.97
N ILE A 13 -15.07 16.12 -1.32
CA ILE A 13 -15.62 15.15 -0.36
C ILE A 13 -16.11 13.88 -1.08
N GLY A 14 -16.62 14.00 -2.31
CA GLY A 14 -16.99 12.86 -3.16
C GLY A 14 -15.78 12.05 -3.62
N ALA A 15 -14.72 12.73 -4.05
CA ALA A 15 -13.47 12.10 -4.50
C ALA A 15 -12.71 11.40 -3.36
N ALA A 16 -12.87 11.87 -2.11
CA ALA A 16 -12.36 11.17 -0.93
C ALA A 16 -13.15 9.89 -0.63
N ARG A 17 -14.44 9.83 -0.99
CA ARG A 17 -15.29 8.65 -0.76
C ARG A 17 -14.94 7.47 -1.66
N THR A 18 -14.51 7.75 -2.88
CA THR A 18 -14.24 6.77 -3.95
C THR A 18 -12.76 6.45 -4.11
N ARG A 19 -11.94 6.64 -3.07
CA ARG A 19 -10.49 6.32 -3.16
C ARG A 19 -10.27 4.81 -3.15
N PRO A 20 -9.46 4.26 -4.08
CA PRO A 20 -9.07 2.86 -4.07
C PRO A 20 -8.27 2.49 -2.82
N CYS A 21 -8.23 1.20 -2.49
CA CYS A 21 -7.17 0.68 -1.63
C CYS A 21 -5.84 0.84 -2.37
N THR A 22 -4.86 1.49 -1.74
CA THR A 22 -3.59 1.82 -2.43
C THR A 22 -2.44 1.04 -1.83
N LEU A 23 -1.76 0.25 -2.67
CA LEU A 23 -0.52 -0.45 -2.34
C LEU A 23 0.66 0.47 -2.64
N VAL A 24 1.40 0.87 -1.61
CA VAL A 24 2.65 1.64 -1.76
C VAL A 24 3.82 0.68 -1.63
N VAL A 25 4.54 0.47 -2.73
CA VAL A 25 5.61 -0.52 -2.86
C VAL A 25 6.96 0.19 -2.80
N CYS A 26 7.80 -0.20 -1.85
CA CYS A 26 9.18 0.28 -1.75
C CYS A 26 10.08 -0.40 -2.79
N ARG A 27 10.83 0.37 -3.58
CA ARG A 27 11.76 -0.13 -4.61
C ARG A 27 13.11 0.62 -4.63
N GLY A 28 13.61 1.00 -3.45
CA GLY A 28 14.92 1.64 -3.30
C GLY A 28 16.03 0.67 -2.95
N CYS A 29 17.14 1.18 -2.40
CA CYS A 29 18.38 0.42 -2.23
C CYS A 29 18.28 -0.89 -1.42
N CYS A 30 17.27 -1.03 -0.54
CA CYS A 30 17.02 -2.21 0.28
C CYS A 30 15.88 -3.11 -0.22
N CYS A 31 14.92 -2.56 -0.97
CA CYS A 31 13.71 -3.26 -1.39
C CYS A 31 13.75 -3.49 -2.90
N GLY A 32 13.42 -4.69 -3.37
CA GLY A 32 13.52 -5.04 -4.77
C GLY A 32 14.94 -5.37 -5.25
N ASN A 33 15.87 -5.57 -4.32
CA ASN A 33 17.29 -5.80 -4.64
C ASN A 33 17.58 -7.31 -4.74
N THR A 34 17.80 -7.80 -5.96
CA THR A 34 18.14 -9.20 -6.24
C THR A 34 19.48 -9.64 -5.65
N ALA A 35 20.44 -8.72 -5.43
CA ALA A 35 21.69 -9.08 -4.77
C ALA A 35 21.48 -9.39 -3.27
N LYS A 36 20.50 -8.75 -2.63
CA LYS A 36 20.14 -9.04 -1.23
C LYS A 36 19.20 -10.24 -1.10
N TYR A 37 18.30 -10.40 -2.06
CA TYR A 37 17.25 -11.40 -2.05
C TYR A 37 17.16 -12.11 -3.42
N PRO A 38 18.15 -12.96 -3.76
CA PRO A 38 18.25 -13.56 -5.10
C PRO A 38 17.20 -14.63 -5.38
N GLY A 39 16.63 -15.24 -4.33
CA GLY A 39 15.57 -16.25 -4.47
C GLY A 39 14.18 -15.69 -4.78
N TYR A 40 14.05 -14.39 -4.96
CA TYR A 40 12.77 -13.72 -5.20
C TYR A 40 12.83 -12.86 -6.45
N ASP A 41 11.81 -13.00 -7.30
CA ASP A 41 11.64 -12.14 -8.46
C ASP A 41 10.85 -10.87 -8.09
N HIS A 42 11.59 -9.81 -7.78
CA HIS A 42 11.01 -8.52 -7.39
C HIS A 42 10.36 -7.77 -8.57
N ALA A 43 10.83 -8.02 -9.79
CA ALA A 43 10.29 -7.39 -10.99
C ALA A 43 8.93 -8.02 -11.32
N TRP A 44 8.87 -9.35 -11.33
CA TRP A 44 7.64 -10.11 -11.48
C TRP A 44 6.59 -9.71 -10.44
N GLN A 45 6.96 -9.63 -9.17
CA GLN A 45 6.05 -9.18 -8.13
C GLN A 45 5.44 -7.81 -8.47
N LEU A 46 6.26 -6.84 -8.89
CA LEU A 46 5.76 -5.50 -9.20
C LEU A 46 4.85 -5.50 -10.43
N GLU A 47 5.17 -6.31 -11.44
CA GLU A 47 4.33 -6.49 -12.61
C GLU A 47 2.98 -7.08 -12.23
N ARG A 48 2.95 -8.14 -11.43
CA ARG A 48 1.73 -8.79 -10.92
C ARG A 48 0.84 -7.82 -10.14
N LEU A 49 1.44 -7.00 -9.26
CA LEU A 49 0.71 -5.96 -8.53
C LEU A 49 0.06 -4.93 -9.48
N ARG A 50 0.80 -4.48 -10.50
CA ARG A 50 0.29 -3.52 -11.49
C ARG A 50 -0.81 -4.11 -12.36
N ALA A 51 -0.66 -5.37 -12.79
CA ALA A 51 -1.65 -6.08 -13.58
C ALA A 51 -2.96 -6.24 -12.80
N ALA A 52 -2.89 -6.68 -11.53
CA ALA A 52 -4.06 -6.79 -10.66
C ALA A 52 -4.75 -5.43 -10.44
N ALA A 53 -3.98 -4.36 -10.20
CA ALA A 53 -4.55 -3.01 -10.08
C ALA A 53 -5.28 -2.57 -11.35
N ALA A 54 -4.73 -2.84 -12.54
CA ALA A 54 -5.37 -2.55 -13.82
C ALA A 54 -6.67 -3.36 -14.02
N ALA A 55 -6.69 -4.63 -13.62
CA ALA A 55 -7.86 -5.51 -13.70
C ALA A 55 -8.95 -5.17 -12.67
N SER A 56 -8.61 -4.49 -11.57
CA SER A 56 -9.51 -4.24 -10.43
C SER A 56 -10.67 -3.27 -10.69
N GLY A 57 -10.78 -2.68 -11.88
CA GLY A 57 -11.81 -1.67 -12.16
C GLY A 57 -11.69 -0.40 -11.31
N GLY A 58 -10.50 -0.11 -10.76
CA GLY A 58 -10.26 1.03 -9.88
C GLY A 58 -10.52 0.77 -8.40
N ALA A 59 -10.70 -0.48 -7.98
CA ALA A 59 -10.76 -0.84 -6.56
C ALA A 59 -9.37 -0.79 -5.89
N VAL A 60 -8.32 -1.13 -6.65
CA VAL A 60 -6.92 -1.16 -6.18
C VAL A 60 -6.07 -0.19 -7.00
N ALA A 61 -5.13 0.48 -6.35
CA ALA A 61 -4.09 1.28 -7.00
C ALA A 61 -2.71 0.89 -6.50
N VAL A 62 -1.70 0.97 -7.37
CA VAL A 62 -0.29 0.74 -7.00
C VAL A 62 0.50 2.03 -7.15
N ARG A 63 1.27 2.36 -6.12
CA ARG A 63 2.25 3.46 -6.09
C ARG A 63 3.60 2.87 -5.80
N VAL A 64 4.61 3.25 -6.56
CA VAL A 64 6.00 2.89 -6.26
C VAL A 64 6.69 4.09 -5.61
N THR A 65 7.50 3.83 -4.60
CA THR A 65 8.32 4.83 -3.93
C THR A 65 9.73 4.29 -3.76
N ASP A 66 10.70 5.19 -3.72
CA ASP A 66 12.09 4.80 -3.54
C ASP A 66 12.31 4.26 -2.13
N CYS A 67 11.94 4.98 -1.07
CA CYS A 67 12.16 4.51 0.29
C CYS A 67 10.97 4.78 1.22
N LEU A 68 10.65 3.76 2.03
CA LEU A 68 9.64 3.85 3.09
C LEU A 68 10.23 3.97 4.49
N GLY A 69 11.52 3.68 4.69
CA GLY A 69 12.23 3.92 5.96
C GLY A 69 12.69 2.66 6.71
N PRO A 70 11.83 1.66 7.01
CA PRO A 70 12.21 0.45 7.75
C PRO A 70 13.07 -0.50 6.90
N CYS A 71 14.28 -0.07 6.54
CA CYS A 71 15.18 -0.78 5.63
C CYS A 71 15.65 -2.15 6.17
N ASP A 72 15.53 -2.37 7.47
CA ASP A 72 15.80 -3.63 8.18
C ASP A 72 14.69 -4.68 8.03
N GLN A 73 13.55 -4.30 7.43
CA GLN A 73 12.38 -5.16 7.31
C GLN A 73 12.15 -5.74 5.92
N ALA A 74 13.04 -5.48 4.95
CA ALA A 74 13.05 -6.02 3.57
C ALA A 74 11.75 -5.89 2.78
N ASN A 75 11.81 -5.33 1.56
CA ASN A 75 10.64 -5.28 0.65
C ASN A 75 9.36 -4.80 1.36
N VAL A 76 9.43 -3.60 1.94
CA VAL A 76 8.31 -3.02 2.67
C VAL A 76 7.20 -2.60 1.71
N MET A 77 5.96 -2.95 2.04
CA MET A 77 4.76 -2.48 1.36
C MET A 77 3.77 -1.87 2.36
N VAL A 78 3.06 -0.81 1.96
CA VAL A 78 1.99 -0.22 2.75
C VAL A 78 0.66 -0.44 2.06
N VAL A 79 -0.25 -1.12 2.74
CA VAL A 79 -1.65 -1.22 2.30
C VAL A 79 -2.40 -0.05 2.89
N GLN A 80 -2.67 0.96 2.07
CA GLN A 80 -3.46 2.12 2.48
C GLN A 80 -4.96 1.79 2.38
N PRO A 81 -5.75 2.10 3.43
CA PRO A 81 -7.18 1.91 3.40
C PRO A 81 -7.82 2.73 2.28
N SER A 82 -8.84 2.13 1.65
CA SER A 82 -9.75 2.80 0.72
C SER A 82 -10.49 3.97 1.39
N GLY A 83 -11.22 4.76 0.61
CA GLY A 83 -12.04 5.84 1.15
C GLY A 83 -13.04 5.35 2.21
N GLU A 84 -13.70 4.21 1.99
CA GLU A 84 -14.59 3.58 2.97
C GLU A 84 -13.80 2.98 4.15
N GLY A 85 -12.68 2.31 3.90
CA GLY A 85 -11.85 1.73 4.96
C GLY A 85 -11.41 2.79 5.97
N ARG A 86 -11.00 3.97 5.49
CA ARG A 86 -10.66 5.14 6.33
C ARG A 86 -11.83 5.58 7.20
N ARG A 87 -13.06 5.63 6.65
CA ARG A 87 -14.25 6.07 7.38
C ARG A 87 -14.62 5.13 8.51
N ARG A 88 -14.35 3.83 8.33
CA ARG A 88 -14.52 2.80 9.35
C ARG A 88 -13.37 2.74 10.37
N GLY A 89 -12.46 3.72 10.34
CA GLY A 89 -11.30 3.77 11.24
C GLY A 89 -10.09 2.95 10.78
N GLY A 90 -10.13 2.39 9.57
CA GLY A 90 -9.00 1.70 8.97
C GLY A 90 -7.76 2.59 8.89
N ARG A 91 -6.62 2.04 9.32
CA ARG A 91 -5.31 2.70 9.28
C ARG A 91 -4.41 1.99 8.26
N PRO A 92 -3.42 2.68 7.68
CA PRO A 92 -2.44 2.03 6.82
C PRO A 92 -1.73 0.90 7.56
N ALA A 93 -1.70 -0.28 6.95
CA ALA A 93 -0.92 -1.42 7.44
C ALA A 93 0.43 -1.44 6.75
N TRP A 94 1.49 -1.68 7.52
CA TRP A 94 2.86 -1.73 7.03
C TRP A 94 3.34 -3.17 7.11
N VAL A 95 3.71 -3.74 5.97
CA VAL A 95 4.11 -5.14 5.83
C VAL A 95 5.59 -5.17 5.49
N GLY A 96 6.39 -5.82 6.33
CA GLY A 96 7.78 -6.18 6.04
C GLY A 96 7.86 -7.55 5.38
N TRP A 97 9.02 -7.90 4.85
CA TRP A 97 9.34 -9.20 4.26
C TRP A 97 8.34 -9.65 3.18
N SER A 98 7.70 -8.69 2.51
CA SER A 98 6.57 -8.94 1.60
C SER A 98 7.04 -9.38 0.20
N MET A 99 7.87 -10.42 0.14
CA MET A 99 8.44 -11.00 -1.09
C MET A 99 7.78 -12.34 -1.40
N GLY A 100 7.87 -12.77 -2.66
CA GLY A 100 7.35 -14.07 -3.11
C GLY A 100 5.87 -14.04 -3.45
N ASP A 101 5.42 -15.10 -4.12
CA ASP A 101 4.07 -15.17 -4.66
C ASP A 101 3.01 -15.25 -3.54
N ASP A 102 3.25 -16.02 -2.48
CA ASP A 102 2.29 -16.17 -1.37
C ASP A 102 1.94 -14.83 -0.71
N ALA A 103 2.97 -14.05 -0.33
CA ALA A 103 2.77 -12.74 0.28
C ALA A 103 2.09 -11.77 -0.70
N THR A 104 2.46 -11.85 -1.99
CA THR A 104 1.86 -11.02 -3.05
C THR A 104 0.38 -11.33 -3.22
N ASP A 105 0.02 -12.62 -3.22
CA ASP A 105 -1.36 -13.07 -3.38
C ASP A 105 -2.24 -12.75 -2.18
N GLU A 106 -1.70 -12.83 -0.96
CA GLU A 106 -2.42 -12.38 0.23
C GLU A 106 -2.65 -10.87 0.22
N ILE A 107 -1.64 -10.08 -0.15
CA ILE A 107 -1.78 -8.62 -0.24
C ILE A 107 -2.81 -8.24 -1.30
N LEU A 108 -2.77 -8.87 -2.47
CA LEU A 108 -3.71 -8.61 -3.55
C LEU A 108 -5.14 -8.98 -3.15
N ARG A 109 -5.36 -10.19 -2.65
CA ARG A 109 -6.68 -10.62 -2.18
C ARG A 109 -7.23 -9.69 -1.10
N TRP A 110 -6.38 -9.26 -0.17
CA TRP A 110 -6.80 -8.34 0.87
C TRP A 110 -7.14 -6.94 0.32
N ALA A 111 -6.33 -6.41 -0.58
CA ALA A 111 -6.57 -5.10 -1.21
C ALA A 111 -7.85 -5.11 -2.06
N GLU A 112 -8.09 -6.17 -2.82
CA GLU A 112 -9.31 -6.39 -3.62
C GLU A 112 -10.56 -6.54 -2.74
N ALA A 113 -10.43 -7.17 -1.58
CA ALA A 113 -11.48 -7.22 -0.55
C ALA A 113 -11.72 -5.86 0.15
N GLY A 114 -11.01 -4.81 -0.25
CA GLY A 114 -11.17 -3.43 0.23
C GLY A 114 -10.12 -2.97 1.25
N GLY A 115 -9.23 -3.88 1.67
CA GLY A 115 -8.09 -3.61 2.53
C GLY A 115 -8.46 -3.22 3.97
N PRO A 116 -7.55 -2.52 4.69
CA PRO A 116 -7.71 -2.19 6.10
C PRO A 116 -9.01 -1.42 6.39
N GLY A 117 -9.73 -1.86 7.42
CA GLY A 117 -11.02 -1.29 7.84
C GLY A 117 -12.23 -1.80 7.06
N ILE A 118 -12.03 -2.54 5.96
CA ILE A 118 -13.10 -3.24 5.23
C ILE A 118 -13.01 -4.74 5.46
N ALA A 119 -11.86 -5.32 5.16
CA ALA A 119 -11.57 -6.74 5.30
C ALA A 119 -10.52 -6.95 6.40
N ALA A 120 -10.69 -8.03 7.17
CA ALA A 120 -9.67 -8.46 8.13
C ALA A 120 -8.36 -8.78 7.39
N ALA A 121 -7.23 -8.47 8.03
CA ALA A 121 -5.94 -8.85 7.48
C ALA A 121 -5.80 -10.38 7.50
N PRO A 122 -5.24 -10.98 6.44
CA PRO A 122 -4.83 -12.38 6.49
C PRO A 122 -3.86 -12.62 7.64
N ALA A 123 -4.05 -13.71 8.41
CA ALA A 123 -3.23 -14.01 9.58
C ALA A 123 -1.72 -14.13 9.25
N ALA A 124 -1.38 -14.63 8.06
CA ALA A 124 0.01 -14.72 7.62
C ALA A 124 0.64 -13.34 7.36
N LEU A 125 -0.13 -12.35 6.87
CA LEU A 125 0.34 -10.96 6.79
C LEU A 125 0.45 -10.28 8.15
N GLU A 126 -0.42 -10.59 9.12
CA GLU A 126 -0.35 -10.00 10.46
C GLU A 126 0.98 -10.30 11.16
N LEU A 127 1.55 -11.49 10.94
CA LEU A 127 2.88 -11.87 11.42
C LEU A 127 4.01 -11.02 10.83
N GLN A 128 3.75 -10.37 9.69
CA GLN A 128 4.69 -9.54 8.96
C GLN A 128 4.45 -8.03 9.18
N PHE A 129 3.51 -7.67 10.05
CA PHE A 129 3.25 -6.27 10.35
C PHE A 129 4.41 -5.62 11.11
N ILE A 130 4.82 -4.47 10.61
CA ILE A 130 5.94 -3.70 11.17
C ILE A 130 5.48 -2.33 11.64
N GLU A 131 6.21 -1.77 12.60
CA GLU A 131 5.99 -0.39 13.02
C GLU A 131 6.32 0.60 11.90
N THR A 132 5.53 1.66 11.85
CA THR A 132 5.79 2.80 10.98
C THR A 132 7.09 3.51 11.37
N PRO A 133 7.73 4.27 10.45
CA PRO A 133 8.89 5.10 10.77
C PRO A 133 8.65 6.04 11.97
N GLY A 134 7.46 6.64 12.05
CA GLY A 134 7.10 7.53 13.16
C GLY A 134 7.01 6.81 14.51
N GLU A 135 6.49 5.58 14.54
CA GLU A 135 6.46 4.75 15.74
C GLU A 135 7.86 4.33 16.18
N ARG A 136 8.71 3.90 15.23
CA ARG A 136 10.12 3.56 15.51
C ARG A 136 10.89 4.73 16.10
N THR A 137 10.74 5.93 15.53
CA THR A 137 11.36 7.15 16.06
C THR A 137 10.90 7.43 17.49
N ARG A 138 9.58 7.40 17.75
CA ARG A 138 9.03 7.62 19.10
C ARG A 138 9.51 6.58 20.12
N ARG A 139 9.64 5.32 19.73
CA ARG A 139 10.17 4.26 20.61
C ARG A 139 11.63 4.53 20.98
N ARG A 140 12.44 4.98 20.01
CA ARG A 140 13.86 5.26 20.23
C ARG A 140 14.08 6.49 21.13
N THR A 141 13.23 7.51 21.03
CA THR A 141 13.33 8.71 21.88
C THR A 141 12.78 8.54 23.29
N ARG A 142 12.02 7.46 23.55
CA ARG A 142 11.48 7.12 24.89
C ARG A 142 12.39 6.18 25.68
N ARG A 143 13.45 5.68 25.04
CA ARG A 143 14.51 4.89 25.68
C ARG A 143 15.63 5.82 26.12
#